data_AF-A0A1Q3VYL1-F1
#
_entry.id   AF-A0A1Q3VYL1-F1
#
_cell.length_a   1.000
_cell.length_b   1.000
_cell.length_c   1.000
_cell.angle_alpha   90.00
_cell.angle_beta   90.00
_cell.angle_gamma   90.00
#
_symmetry.space_group_name_H-M   'P 1'
#
loop_
_entity.id
_entity.type
_entity.pdbx_description
1 polymer ?
#
loop_
_entity_poly.entity_id
_entity_poly.type
_entity_poly.pdbx_seq_one_letter_code
_entity_poly.pdbx_strand_id
1 'polypeptide(L)'
;MSNLVLGLVCGVALSGAAFAASQDAYDLPERYVAWEKAYSKEFPAIQGLMDTMTANSKEMLSKPSDQDQDILHNRVCAAIAYKMAVDRKGSAELRKLGPVTDILHNISKDNKKLVLSDPDTFRRVTELVADLKQAGRFKKSPEFFSDPEILKLKPVATNLALIHHLTGAVMAGDILTKAGGFSKDEIRVVQTAIVAHSTGYWYFRDSIDAAAGREGAWKVVFPVPENDIDNFAHDADLISQFVPESVTPDGSKWRNIATKRWGATNTKEEGQVVYYVFSRLYDEAKTDEGRAMALEKWNVIKPELIKLMGLKPDEDPIKTLGVPAFWAKKGK
;
A
#
# COMPACT_ATOMS: atom_id res chain seq x y z
N MET A 1 -73.83 29.11 -5.62
CA MET A 1 -72.95 28.58 -6.69
C MET A 1 -71.60 29.25 -6.48
N SER A 2 -70.63 28.50 -5.96
CA SER A 2 -69.36 29.01 -5.44
C SER A 2 -68.21 28.72 -6.41
N ASN A 3 -67.37 29.73 -6.63
CA ASN A 3 -66.05 29.59 -7.25
C ASN A 3 -65.06 28.98 -6.24
N LEU A 4 -64.20 28.05 -6.67
CA LEU A 4 -62.87 27.85 -6.07
C LEU A 4 -61.91 27.16 -7.05
N VAL A 5 -60.70 27.73 -7.14
CA VAL A 5 -59.50 27.27 -7.87
C VAL A 5 -58.64 26.38 -6.95
N LEU A 6 -57.81 25.50 -7.55
CA LEU A 6 -56.68 24.68 -7.05
C LEU A 6 -56.93 23.17 -7.22
N GLY A 7 -55.99 22.34 -7.67
CA GLY A 7 -54.59 22.56 -7.98
C GLY A 7 -53.98 21.33 -8.67
N LEU A 8 -53.08 21.60 -9.60
CA LEU A 8 -52.23 20.64 -10.30
C LEU A 8 -51.11 20.19 -9.34
N VAL A 9 -51.10 18.91 -8.93
CA VAL A 9 -49.95 18.32 -8.24
C VAL A 9 -49.05 17.67 -9.29
N CYS A 10 -48.02 18.41 -9.71
CA CYS A 10 -46.87 17.86 -10.41
C CYS A 10 -46.15 16.86 -9.48
N GLY A 11 -46.25 15.58 -9.78
CA GLY A 11 -45.34 14.56 -9.26
C GLY A 11 -43.95 14.78 -9.87
N VAL A 12 -43.04 15.38 -9.11
CA VAL A 12 -41.62 15.41 -9.49
C VAL A 12 -41.05 14.02 -9.24
N ALA A 13 -40.96 13.24 -10.31
CA ALA A 13 -40.09 12.08 -10.34
C ALA A 13 -38.65 12.58 -10.23
N LEU A 14 -38.04 12.46 -9.04
CA LEU A 14 -36.60 12.54 -8.89
C LEU A 14 -35.99 11.30 -9.57
N SER A 15 -35.78 11.40 -10.88
CA SER A 15 -34.88 10.52 -11.61
C SER A 15 -33.47 10.74 -11.07
N GLY A 16 -33.05 9.90 -10.12
CA GLY A 16 -31.67 9.83 -9.70
C GLY A 16 -30.85 9.45 -10.92
N ALA A 17 -30.10 10.41 -11.46
CA ALA A 17 -29.04 10.08 -12.39
C ALA A 17 -28.09 9.14 -11.65
N ALA A 18 -28.05 7.87 -12.08
CA ALA A 18 -27.00 6.97 -11.66
C ALA A 18 -25.71 7.53 -12.27
N PHE A 19 -25.00 8.34 -11.51
CA PHE A 19 -23.64 8.73 -11.86
C PHE A 19 -22.81 7.45 -11.88
N ALA A 20 -22.11 7.19 -12.98
CA ALA A 20 -21.14 6.10 -13.04
C ALA A 20 -20.10 6.32 -11.94
N ALA A 21 -19.69 5.24 -11.30
CA ALA A 21 -18.79 5.33 -10.18
C ALA A 21 -17.40 5.79 -10.68
N SER A 22 -16.70 6.65 -9.94
CA SER A 22 -15.52 7.32 -10.51
C SER A 22 -14.38 6.35 -10.88
N GLN A 23 -14.36 5.18 -10.27
CA GLN A 23 -13.43 4.09 -10.56
C GLN A 23 -13.72 3.36 -11.88
N ASP A 24 -14.93 3.47 -12.43
CA ASP A 24 -15.32 2.81 -13.69
C ASP A 24 -14.54 3.38 -14.90
N ALA A 25 -13.82 4.50 -14.72
CA ALA A 25 -12.90 5.05 -15.70
C ALA A 25 -11.57 4.28 -15.79
N TYR A 26 -11.32 3.31 -14.92
CA TYR A 26 -10.05 2.60 -14.81
C TYR A 26 -10.28 1.09 -14.82
N ASP A 27 -9.82 0.40 -15.85
CA ASP A 27 -10.07 -1.04 -16.01
C ASP A 27 -9.15 -1.88 -15.11
N LEU A 28 -9.77 -2.64 -14.21
CA LEU A 28 -9.09 -3.69 -13.45
C LEU A 28 -9.10 -5.01 -14.23
N PRO A 29 -8.07 -5.86 -14.08
CA PRO A 29 -8.16 -7.25 -14.53
C PRO A 29 -9.36 -7.97 -13.92
N GLU A 30 -10.02 -8.82 -14.70
CA GLU A 30 -11.33 -9.43 -14.38
C GLU A 30 -11.39 -10.06 -12.98
N ARG A 31 -10.33 -10.75 -12.54
CA ARG A 31 -10.27 -11.35 -11.20
C ARG A 31 -10.44 -10.33 -10.06
N TYR A 32 -9.87 -9.14 -10.22
CA TYR A 32 -9.96 -8.08 -9.22
C TYR A 32 -11.29 -7.34 -9.31
N VAL A 33 -11.85 -7.18 -10.52
CA VAL A 33 -13.20 -6.62 -10.73
C VAL A 33 -14.24 -7.43 -9.96
N ALA A 34 -14.17 -8.76 -10.02
CA ALA A 34 -15.11 -9.62 -9.32
C ALA A 34 -15.07 -9.43 -7.80
N TRP A 35 -13.87 -9.28 -7.23
CA TRP A 35 -13.67 -9.05 -5.79
C TRP A 35 -14.09 -7.64 -5.37
N GLU A 36 -13.78 -6.62 -6.18
CA GLU A 36 -14.23 -5.25 -5.95
C GLU A 36 -15.75 -5.13 -5.95
N LYS A 37 -16.42 -5.75 -6.92
CA LYS A 37 -17.89 -5.80 -6.96
C LYS A 37 -18.46 -6.52 -5.75
N ALA A 38 -17.80 -7.57 -5.27
CA ALA A 38 -18.24 -8.32 -4.10
C ALA A 38 -18.17 -7.46 -2.82
N TYR A 39 -17.03 -6.83 -2.51
CA TYR A 39 -16.94 -5.99 -1.31
C TYR A 39 -17.77 -4.72 -1.41
N SER A 40 -17.94 -4.15 -2.61
CA SER A 40 -18.75 -2.94 -2.81
C SER A 40 -20.24 -3.25 -2.62
N LYS A 41 -20.68 -4.45 -3.01
CA LYS A 41 -22.03 -4.93 -2.75
C LYS A 41 -22.26 -5.24 -1.26
N GLU A 42 -21.28 -5.84 -0.60
CA GLU A 42 -21.35 -6.19 0.82
C GLU A 42 -21.30 -4.93 1.71
N PHE A 43 -20.50 -3.93 1.33
CA PHE A 43 -20.26 -2.69 2.08
C PHE A 43 -20.39 -1.46 1.17
N PRO A 44 -21.62 -1.01 0.84
CA PRO A 44 -21.85 0.08 -0.11
C PRO A 44 -21.17 1.41 0.24
N ALA A 45 -20.91 1.67 1.54
CA ALA A 45 -20.22 2.87 2.00
C ALA A 45 -18.77 2.99 1.47
N ILE A 46 -18.15 1.88 1.04
CA ILE A 46 -16.80 1.88 0.46
C ILE A 46 -16.74 2.67 -0.85
N GLN A 47 -17.85 2.77 -1.59
CA GLN A 47 -17.91 3.51 -2.84
C GLN A 47 -17.49 4.98 -2.68
N GLY A 48 -17.99 5.66 -1.64
CA GLY A 48 -17.62 7.05 -1.37
C GLY A 48 -16.13 7.23 -1.02
N LEU A 49 -15.49 6.20 -0.47
CA LEU A 49 -14.04 6.21 -0.21
C LEU A 49 -13.24 6.02 -1.49
N MET A 50 -13.69 5.16 -2.41
CA MET A 50 -13.06 5.03 -3.73
C MET A 50 -13.15 6.33 -4.52
N ASP A 51 -14.28 7.04 -4.45
CA ASP A 51 -14.43 8.36 -5.08
C ASP A 51 -13.49 9.40 -4.45
N THR A 52 -13.36 9.39 -3.13
CA THR A 52 -12.43 10.28 -2.41
C THR A 52 -10.98 9.99 -2.79
N MET A 53 -10.58 8.72 -2.83
CA MET A 53 -9.24 8.30 -3.25
C MET A 53 -8.96 8.75 -4.70
N THR A 54 -9.90 8.53 -5.61
CA THR A 54 -9.77 8.94 -7.02
C THR A 54 -9.60 10.45 -7.16
N ALA A 55 -10.43 11.23 -6.46
CA ALA A 55 -10.34 12.69 -6.47
C ALA A 55 -9.00 13.19 -5.92
N ASN A 56 -8.55 12.59 -4.81
CA ASN A 56 -7.27 12.93 -4.18
C ASN A 56 -6.07 12.62 -5.10
N SER A 57 -6.04 11.46 -5.74
CA SER A 57 -4.98 11.10 -6.69
C SER A 57 -4.92 12.09 -7.87
N LYS A 58 -6.08 12.51 -8.39
CA LYS A 58 -6.18 13.53 -9.46
C LYS A 58 -5.66 14.91 -9.04
N GLU A 59 -5.83 15.27 -7.78
CA GLU A 59 -5.33 16.55 -7.25
C GLU A 59 -3.81 16.53 -7.03
N MET A 60 -3.26 15.41 -6.55
CA MET A 60 -1.84 15.32 -6.19
C MET A 60 -0.90 15.15 -7.38
N LEU A 61 -1.34 14.45 -8.43
CA LEU A 61 -0.51 14.07 -9.55
C LEU A 61 -0.88 14.89 -10.79
N SER A 62 0.13 15.40 -11.51
CA SER A 62 -0.09 16.24 -12.68
C SER A 62 -0.23 15.45 -13.99
N LYS A 63 0.23 14.19 -14.01
CA LYS A 63 0.17 13.33 -15.19
C LYS A 63 -0.94 12.29 -15.03
N PRO A 64 -1.86 12.17 -16.00
CA PRO A 64 -2.91 11.15 -15.98
C PRO A 64 -2.34 9.73 -15.80
N SER A 65 -1.26 9.38 -16.51
CA SER A 65 -0.63 8.07 -16.39
C SER A 65 -0.19 7.70 -14.97
N ASP A 66 0.21 8.70 -14.18
CA ASP A 66 0.68 8.50 -12.81
C ASP A 66 -0.53 8.36 -11.87
N GLN A 67 -1.58 9.17 -12.10
CA GLN A 67 -2.86 9.08 -11.40
C GLN A 67 -3.47 7.68 -11.54
N ASP A 68 -3.55 7.20 -12.77
CA ASP A 68 -4.17 5.93 -13.11
C ASP A 68 -3.45 4.76 -12.43
N GLN A 69 -2.11 4.81 -12.38
CA GLN A 69 -1.31 3.79 -11.72
C GLN A 69 -1.59 3.72 -10.22
N ASP A 70 -1.65 4.85 -9.52
CA ASP A 70 -1.88 4.85 -8.07
C ASP A 70 -3.34 4.51 -7.72
N ILE A 71 -4.31 4.93 -8.55
CA ILE A 71 -5.73 4.52 -8.43
C ILE A 71 -5.87 3.00 -8.61
N LEU A 72 -5.27 2.45 -9.67
CA LEU A 72 -5.32 1.01 -9.95
C LEU A 72 -4.59 0.20 -8.88
N HIS A 73 -3.44 0.67 -8.39
CA HIS A 73 -2.70 0.04 -7.30
C HIS A 73 -3.57 -0.13 -6.05
N ASN A 74 -4.19 0.96 -5.57
CA ASN A 74 -5.02 0.92 -4.37
C ASN A 74 -6.21 -0.03 -4.51
N ARG A 75 -6.86 -0.03 -5.68
CA ARG A 75 -7.99 -0.93 -5.97
C ARG A 75 -7.57 -2.41 -6.05
N VAL A 76 -6.42 -2.69 -6.67
CA VAL A 76 -5.86 -4.06 -6.69
C VAL A 76 -5.55 -4.53 -5.27
N CYS A 77 -4.90 -3.70 -4.44
CA CYS A 77 -4.62 -4.05 -3.05
C CYS A 77 -5.91 -4.33 -2.28
N ALA A 78 -6.91 -3.44 -2.38
CA ALA A 78 -8.19 -3.63 -1.70
C ALA A 78 -8.91 -4.92 -2.11
N ALA A 79 -8.89 -5.26 -3.39
CA ALA A 79 -9.43 -6.52 -3.90
C ALA A 79 -8.67 -7.74 -3.33
N ILE A 80 -7.34 -7.67 -3.23
CA ILE A 80 -6.50 -8.73 -2.65
C ILE A 80 -6.78 -8.89 -1.16
N ALA A 81 -6.85 -7.80 -0.38
CA ALA A 81 -7.19 -7.86 1.04
C ALA A 81 -8.57 -8.46 1.28
N TYR A 82 -9.57 -8.10 0.47
CA TYR A 82 -10.89 -8.72 0.53
C TYR A 82 -10.80 -10.24 0.30
N LYS A 83 -10.06 -10.65 -0.73
CA LYS A 83 -9.92 -12.07 -1.08
C LYS A 83 -9.26 -12.87 0.03
N MET A 84 -8.18 -12.35 0.63
CA MET A 84 -7.53 -12.98 1.77
C MET A 84 -8.50 -13.13 2.95
N ALA A 85 -9.27 -12.08 3.26
CA ALA A 85 -10.28 -12.13 4.32
C ALA A 85 -11.39 -13.17 4.02
N VAL A 86 -11.83 -13.31 2.77
CA VAL A 86 -12.83 -14.31 2.36
C VAL A 86 -12.28 -15.73 2.47
N ASP A 87 -11.08 -15.98 1.94
CA ASP A 87 -10.45 -17.31 1.95
C ASP A 87 -10.24 -17.84 3.35
N ARG A 88 -9.87 -16.93 4.26
CA ARG A 88 -9.69 -17.23 5.67
C ARG A 88 -11.00 -17.33 6.46
N LYS A 89 -12.15 -17.18 5.79
CA LYS A 89 -13.49 -17.10 6.42
C LYS A 89 -13.55 -16.03 7.53
N GLY A 90 -12.86 -14.92 7.31
CA GLY A 90 -12.76 -13.80 8.24
C GLY A 90 -14.11 -13.17 8.57
N SER A 91 -14.18 -12.37 9.63
CA SER A 91 -15.40 -11.67 10.03
C SER A 91 -15.84 -10.62 8.99
N ALA A 92 -17.08 -10.13 9.10
CA ALA A 92 -17.53 -9.00 8.28
C ALA A 92 -16.65 -7.75 8.48
N GLU A 93 -16.13 -7.55 9.69
CA GLU A 93 -15.19 -6.47 9.99
C GLU A 93 -13.89 -6.63 9.19
N LEU A 94 -13.26 -7.81 9.17
CA LEU A 94 -12.05 -8.05 8.37
C LEU A 94 -12.31 -7.80 6.87
N ARG A 95 -13.44 -8.29 6.36
CA ARG A 95 -13.84 -8.11 4.97
C ARG A 95 -14.18 -6.66 4.61
N LYS A 96 -14.52 -5.82 5.60
CA LYS A 96 -14.78 -4.38 5.42
C LYS A 96 -13.49 -3.55 5.55
N LEU A 97 -12.78 -3.72 6.66
CA LEU A 97 -11.68 -2.83 7.04
C LEU A 97 -10.39 -3.10 6.24
N GLY A 98 -10.17 -4.33 5.75
CA GLY A 98 -9.07 -4.63 4.84
C GLY A 98 -9.14 -3.77 3.56
N PRO A 99 -10.23 -3.86 2.77
CA PRO A 99 -10.40 -3.02 1.58
C PRO A 99 -10.38 -1.52 1.87
N VAL A 100 -10.99 -1.07 2.97
CA VAL A 100 -10.95 0.35 3.38
C VAL A 100 -9.53 0.83 3.62
N THR A 101 -8.70 0.00 4.27
CA THR A 101 -7.29 0.29 4.54
C THR A 101 -6.54 0.46 3.24
N ASP A 102 -6.68 -0.49 2.30
CA ASP A 102 -5.92 -0.48 1.06
C ASP A 102 -6.41 0.55 0.03
N ILE A 103 -7.67 0.97 0.10
CA ILE A 103 -8.13 2.15 -0.67
C ILE A 103 -7.36 3.41 -0.23
N LEU A 104 -6.94 3.50 1.03
CA LEU A 104 -6.37 4.72 1.61
C LEU A 104 -4.87 4.63 1.92
N HIS A 105 -4.22 3.47 1.82
CA HIS A 105 -2.85 3.28 2.32
C HIS A 105 -1.80 4.19 1.65
N ASN A 106 -2.00 4.56 0.39
CA ASN A 106 -1.15 5.50 -0.36
C ASN A 106 -1.71 6.91 -0.49
N ILE A 107 -2.75 7.28 0.26
CA ILE A 107 -3.49 8.54 0.05
C ILE A 107 -2.62 9.81 0.15
N SER A 108 -1.49 9.76 0.86
CA SER A 108 -0.56 10.89 1.01
C SER A 108 0.73 10.77 0.18
N LYS A 109 0.93 9.66 -0.54
CA LYS A 109 2.24 9.25 -1.08
C LYS A 109 2.89 10.30 -2.01
N ASP A 110 2.08 11.01 -2.79
CA ASP A 110 2.56 12.02 -3.73
C ASP A 110 2.43 13.47 -3.24
N ASN A 111 1.91 13.67 -2.02
CA ASN A 111 1.81 15.01 -1.45
C ASN A 111 3.16 15.46 -0.88
N LYS A 112 3.94 16.14 -1.71
CA LYS A 112 5.27 16.70 -1.38
C LYS A 112 5.33 17.59 -0.14
N LYS A 113 4.20 18.08 0.36
CA LYS A 113 4.12 18.90 1.57
C LYS A 113 4.00 18.08 2.85
N LEU A 114 3.55 16.82 2.77
CA LEU A 114 3.31 15.96 3.93
C LEU A 114 4.57 15.19 4.32
N VAL A 115 5.59 15.94 4.76
CA VAL A 115 6.89 15.41 5.20
C VAL A 115 7.09 15.68 6.69
N LEU A 116 7.83 14.82 7.39
CA LEU A 116 8.06 14.98 8.85
C LEU A 116 8.95 16.17 9.20
N SER A 117 9.65 16.77 8.23
CA SER A 117 10.38 18.02 8.45
C SER A 117 9.47 19.24 8.61
N ASP A 118 8.19 19.13 8.21
CA ASP A 118 7.18 20.15 8.46
C ASP A 118 6.68 20.05 9.92
N PRO A 119 6.74 21.12 10.74
CA PRO A 119 6.39 21.06 12.15
C PRO A 119 4.95 20.63 12.42
N ASP A 120 4.00 21.10 11.62
CA ASP A 120 2.59 20.75 11.79
C ASP A 120 2.33 19.30 11.43
N THR A 121 2.92 18.80 10.35
CA THR A 121 2.87 17.39 9.97
C THR A 121 3.46 16.51 11.06
N PHE A 122 4.65 16.86 11.57
CA PHE A 122 5.30 16.12 12.65
C PHE A 122 4.43 16.06 13.92
N ARG A 123 3.83 17.19 14.32
CA ARG A 123 2.93 17.27 15.47
C ARG A 123 1.72 16.35 15.29
N ARG A 124 1.04 16.42 14.15
CA ARG A 124 -0.16 15.59 13.87
C ARG A 124 0.16 14.10 13.85
N VAL A 125 1.28 13.71 13.26
CA VAL A 125 1.74 12.31 13.29
C VAL A 125 2.05 11.87 14.71
N THR A 126 2.71 12.72 15.51
CA THR A 126 3.01 12.43 16.91
C THR A 126 1.74 12.22 17.74
N GLU A 127 0.74 13.09 17.57
CA GLU A 127 -0.57 12.97 18.23
C GLU A 127 -1.30 11.68 17.84
N LEU A 128 -1.29 11.33 16.53
CA LEU A 128 -1.87 10.09 16.05
C LEU A 128 -1.19 8.87 16.69
N VAL A 129 0.14 8.78 16.61
CA VAL A 129 0.87 7.62 17.13
C VAL A 129 0.67 7.49 18.64
N ALA A 130 0.61 8.60 19.37
CA ALA A 130 0.30 8.60 20.80
C ALA A 130 -1.12 8.04 21.08
N ASP A 131 -2.15 8.48 20.36
CA ASP A 131 -3.53 7.96 20.51
C ASP A 131 -3.60 6.45 20.20
N LEU A 132 -2.93 5.99 19.14
CA LEU A 132 -2.88 4.58 18.77
C LEU A 132 -2.18 3.74 19.84
N LYS A 133 -1.04 4.20 20.37
CA LYS A 133 -0.34 3.52 21.47
C LYS A 133 -1.18 3.50 22.74
N GLN A 134 -1.87 4.58 23.07
CA GLN A 134 -2.79 4.64 24.22
C GLN A 134 -3.96 3.66 24.05
N ALA A 135 -4.43 3.46 22.81
CA ALA A 135 -5.42 2.43 22.46
C ALA A 135 -4.85 1.00 22.44
N GLY A 136 -3.57 0.81 22.83
CA GLY A 136 -2.94 -0.50 22.95
C GLY A 136 -2.45 -1.09 21.64
N ARG A 137 -2.22 -0.28 20.61
CA ARG A 137 -1.63 -0.69 19.32
C ARG A 137 -0.10 -0.68 19.39
N PHE A 138 0.56 -1.36 18.43
CA PHE A 138 2.02 -1.45 18.29
C PHE A 138 2.77 -2.11 19.47
N LYS A 139 2.17 -3.13 20.11
CA LYS A 139 2.74 -3.81 21.28
C LYS A 139 3.99 -4.64 20.97
N LYS A 140 4.08 -5.18 19.77
CA LYS A 140 5.25 -5.92 19.24
C LYS A 140 6.34 -4.97 18.71
N SER A 141 6.10 -3.66 18.69
CA SER A 141 7.03 -2.64 18.18
C SER A 141 7.31 -1.54 19.22
N PRO A 142 7.87 -1.85 20.40
CA PRO A 142 8.01 -0.87 21.49
C PRO A 142 8.90 0.32 21.13
N GLU A 143 9.90 0.14 20.25
CA GLU A 143 10.78 1.21 19.77
C GLU A 143 10.14 2.11 18.70
N PHE A 144 9.00 1.71 18.14
CA PHE A 144 8.34 2.49 17.09
C PHE A 144 8.02 3.90 17.58
N PHE A 145 8.47 4.91 16.84
CA PHE A 145 8.25 6.32 17.13
C PHE A 145 8.76 6.76 18.52
N SER A 146 9.82 6.14 19.06
CA SER A 146 10.38 6.48 20.38
C SER A 146 11.55 7.46 20.35
N ASP A 147 12.14 7.71 19.18
CA ASP A 147 13.38 8.48 19.03
C ASP A 147 13.17 9.63 18.00
N PRO A 148 12.82 10.84 18.47
CA PRO A 148 12.58 11.99 17.61
C PRO A 148 13.78 12.39 16.75
N GLU A 149 15.01 12.09 17.19
CA GLU A 149 16.21 12.49 16.45
C GLU A 149 16.32 11.69 15.15
N ILE A 150 16.02 10.39 15.17
CA ILE A 150 15.93 9.58 13.94
C ILE A 150 14.81 10.07 13.03
N LEU A 151 13.63 10.34 13.58
CA LEU A 151 12.48 10.79 12.79
C LEU A 151 12.71 12.14 12.11
N LYS A 152 13.59 12.98 12.68
CA LYS A 152 13.98 14.30 12.15
C LYS A 152 15.23 14.27 11.27
N LEU A 153 15.93 13.14 11.15
CA LEU A 153 17.05 13.03 10.21
C LEU A 153 16.58 13.40 8.81
N LYS A 154 17.22 14.39 8.18
CA LYS A 154 16.81 14.89 6.85
C LYS A 154 16.55 13.76 5.83
N PRO A 155 17.40 12.72 5.67
CA PRO A 155 17.15 11.64 4.72
C PRO A 155 15.89 10.79 5.01
N VAL A 156 15.42 10.79 6.25
CA VAL A 156 14.17 10.13 6.69
C VAL A 156 13.01 11.12 6.57
N ALA A 157 13.14 12.26 7.25
CA ALA A 157 12.07 13.22 7.47
C ALA A 157 11.51 13.82 6.18
N THR A 158 12.33 13.98 5.15
CA THR A 158 11.92 14.55 3.85
C THR A 158 11.59 13.51 2.79
N ASN A 159 11.69 12.21 3.12
CA ASN A 159 11.57 11.14 2.14
C ASN A 159 10.19 10.48 2.22
N LEU A 160 9.27 10.91 1.37
CA LEU A 160 7.89 10.39 1.32
C LEU A 160 7.81 8.88 1.14
N ALA A 161 8.70 8.28 0.35
CA ALA A 161 8.71 6.82 0.19
C ALA A 161 8.96 6.10 1.52
N LEU A 162 9.65 6.74 2.47
CA LEU A 162 9.93 6.21 3.80
C LEU A 162 8.92 6.60 4.88
N ILE A 163 8.07 7.61 4.67
CA ILE A 163 7.18 8.15 5.74
C ILE A 163 5.71 8.28 5.35
N HIS A 164 5.33 7.97 4.11
CA HIS A 164 3.93 8.09 3.64
C HIS A 164 2.96 7.27 4.49
N HIS A 165 3.39 6.16 5.09
CA HIS A 165 2.58 5.37 6.01
C HIS A 165 2.12 6.17 7.24
N LEU A 166 2.97 7.08 7.75
CA LEU A 166 2.64 7.94 8.89
C LEU A 166 1.66 9.05 8.50
N THR A 167 1.96 9.78 7.42
CA THR A 167 1.13 10.91 6.99
C THR A 167 -0.17 10.46 6.33
N GLY A 168 -0.14 9.30 5.68
CA GLY A 168 -1.28 8.63 5.08
C GLY A 168 -2.27 8.20 6.14
N ALA A 169 -1.80 7.65 7.27
CA ALA A 169 -2.68 7.30 8.38
C ALA A 169 -3.37 8.52 9.02
N VAL A 170 -2.69 9.66 9.11
CA VAL A 170 -3.32 10.92 9.55
C VAL A 170 -4.45 11.31 8.60
N MET A 171 -4.15 11.37 7.29
CA MET A 171 -5.12 11.76 6.28
C MET A 171 -6.30 10.78 6.16
N ALA A 172 -6.04 9.48 6.24
CA ALA A 172 -7.08 8.46 6.23
C ALA A 172 -8.04 8.62 7.41
N GLY A 173 -7.53 8.95 8.61
CA GLY A 173 -8.37 9.25 9.77
C GLY A 173 -9.31 10.42 9.55
N ASP A 174 -8.81 11.51 8.96
CA ASP A 174 -9.63 12.68 8.61
C ASP A 174 -10.72 12.31 7.60
N ILE A 175 -10.36 11.56 6.55
CA ILE A 175 -11.27 11.11 5.50
C ILE A 175 -12.38 10.24 6.08
N LEU A 176 -12.03 9.23 6.88
CA LEU A 176 -13.00 8.31 7.48
C LEU A 176 -13.93 9.02 8.48
N THR A 177 -13.38 9.94 9.28
CA THR A 177 -14.17 10.77 10.20
C THR A 177 -15.19 11.62 9.44
N LYS A 178 -14.76 12.24 8.33
CA LYS A 178 -15.63 13.09 7.50
C LYS A 178 -16.67 12.28 6.73
N ALA A 179 -16.32 11.10 6.24
CA ALA A 179 -17.24 10.20 5.53
C ALA A 179 -18.37 9.71 6.44
N GLY A 180 -18.11 9.53 7.74
CA GLY A 180 -19.06 8.95 8.69
C GLY A 180 -19.26 7.45 8.46
N GLY A 181 -20.01 6.78 9.36
CA GLY A 181 -20.26 5.33 9.26
C GLY A 181 -19.11 4.42 9.71
N PHE A 182 -18.06 5.01 10.29
CA PHE A 182 -16.98 4.31 10.98
C PHE A 182 -16.92 4.74 12.45
N SER A 183 -16.85 3.78 13.35
CA SER A 183 -16.60 4.03 14.76
C SER A 183 -15.16 4.52 14.98
N LYS A 184 -14.92 5.15 16.12
CA LYS A 184 -13.57 5.60 16.48
C LYS A 184 -12.56 4.45 16.54
N ASP A 185 -13.00 3.25 16.95
CA ASP A 185 -12.10 2.10 16.98
C ASP A 185 -11.81 1.54 15.59
N GLU A 186 -12.82 1.45 14.70
CA GLU A 186 -12.59 1.07 13.29
C GLU A 186 -11.60 2.03 12.60
N ILE A 187 -11.73 3.34 12.85
CA ILE A 187 -10.78 4.33 12.32
C ILE A 187 -9.37 4.05 12.85
N ARG A 188 -9.21 3.79 14.15
CA ARG A 188 -7.91 3.45 14.74
C ARG A 188 -7.33 2.16 14.16
N VAL A 189 -8.16 1.16 13.89
CA VAL A 189 -7.76 -0.09 13.22
C VAL A 189 -7.19 0.22 11.84
N VAL A 190 -7.91 0.99 11.01
CA VAL A 190 -7.44 1.38 9.67
C VAL A 190 -6.15 2.19 9.77
N GLN A 191 -6.08 3.19 10.66
CA GLN A 191 -4.87 3.98 10.84
C GLN A 191 -3.68 3.14 11.30
N THR A 192 -3.89 2.18 12.21
CA THR A 192 -2.84 1.24 12.64
C THR A 192 -2.35 0.41 11.46
N ALA A 193 -3.27 -0.13 10.67
CA ALA A 193 -2.92 -0.93 9.51
C ALA A 193 -2.20 -0.10 8.43
N ILE A 194 -2.60 1.15 8.17
CA ILE A 194 -1.85 2.04 7.27
C ILE A 194 -0.46 2.37 7.82
N VAL A 195 -0.30 2.58 9.12
CA VAL A 195 1.05 2.77 9.68
C VAL A 195 1.90 1.49 9.52
N ALA A 196 1.29 0.30 9.62
CA ALA A 196 1.99 -0.97 9.60
C ALA A 196 2.04 -1.67 8.23
N HIS A 197 1.34 -1.21 7.18
CA HIS A 197 1.29 -1.95 5.90
C HIS A 197 2.67 -1.96 5.22
N SER A 198 3.35 -0.81 5.22
CA SER A 198 4.70 -0.68 4.74
C SER A 198 5.65 -0.70 5.92
N THR A 199 5.93 -1.88 6.48
CA THR A 199 6.88 -2.07 7.60
C THR A 199 8.34 -1.79 7.25
N GLY A 200 8.55 -0.98 6.22
CA GLY A 200 9.74 -0.91 5.42
C GLY A 200 10.06 -2.30 4.91
N TYR A 201 9.80 -2.59 3.63
CA TYR A 201 10.52 -3.71 2.99
C TYR A 201 11.98 -3.64 3.40
N TRP A 202 12.65 -4.77 3.57
CA TRP A 202 14.01 -4.81 4.12
C TRP A 202 14.95 -3.73 3.53
N TYR A 203 14.81 -3.37 2.26
CA TYR A 203 15.63 -2.34 1.59
C TYR A 203 15.30 -0.90 2.04
N PHE A 204 14.10 -0.63 2.51
CA PHE A 204 13.74 0.61 3.21
C PHE A 204 14.30 0.63 4.63
N ARG A 205 14.22 -0.48 5.38
CA ARG A 205 14.87 -0.60 6.71
C ARG A 205 16.37 -0.33 6.62
N ASP A 206 17.03 -0.98 5.66
CA ASP A 206 18.41 -0.75 5.27
C ASP A 206 18.74 0.73 4.95
N SER A 207 17.78 1.47 4.40
CA SER A 207 17.95 2.90 4.07
C SER A 207 17.87 3.77 5.31
N ILE A 208 17.00 3.43 6.28
CA ILE A 208 16.94 4.12 7.58
C ILE A 208 18.20 3.87 8.39
N ASP A 209 18.63 2.61 8.49
CA ASP A 209 19.83 2.25 9.25
C ASP A 209 21.08 2.94 8.69
N ALA A 210 21.20 3.00 7.36
CA ALA A 210 22.28 3.73 6.70
C ALA A 210 22.19 5.25 6.96
N ALA A 211 20.99 5.84 6.90
CA ALA A 211 20.80 7.26 7.17
C ALA A 211 21.12 7.63 8.63
N ALA A 212 20.82 6.74 9.57
CA ALA A 212 21.09 6.93 10.99
C ALA A 212 22.51 6.51 11.40
N GLY A 213 23.26 5.81 10.53
CA GLY A 213 24.55 5.21 10.88
C GLY A 213 24.45 4.19 12.02
N ARG A 214 23.27 3.57 12.21
CA ARG A 214 22.96 2.68 13.33
C ARG A 214 22.07 1.54 12.87
N GLU A 215 22.54 0.31 13.01
CA GLU A 215 21.74 -0.89 12.78
C GLU A 215 20.53 -0.92 13.72
N GLY A 216 19.35 -1.25 13.19
CA GLY A 216 18.10 -1.30 13.94
C GLY A 216 17.42 0.05 14.16
N ALA A 217 17.98 1.15 13.64
CA ALA A 217 17.32 2.47 13.67
C ALA A 217 15.96 2.46 12.95
N TRP A 218 15.79 1.59 11.96
CA TRP A 218 14.54 1.42 11.24
C TRP A 218 13.34 1.13 12.13
N LYS A 219 13.54 0.48 13.30
CA LYS A 219 12.47 0.15 14.24
C LYS A 219 11.76 1.38 14.79
N VAL A 220 12.41 2.55 14.75
CA VAL A 220 11.81 3.83 15.15
C VAL A 220 10.82 4.33 14.09
N VAL A 221 11.02 3.98 12.83
CA VAL A 221 10.24 4.49 11.70
C VAL A 221 9.13 3.54 11.28
N PHE A 222 9.37 2.23 11.40
CA PHE A 222 8.44 1.20 10.96
C PHE A 222 8.08 0.26 12.11
N PRO A 223 6.79 0.11 12.45
CA PRO A 223 6.35 -1.01 13.28
C PRO A 223 6.26 -2.29 12.45
N VAL A 224 6.11 -3.44 13.11
CA VAL A 224 5.75 -4.70 12.47
C VAL A 224 4.22 -4.88 12.44
N PRO A 225 3.62 -5.63 11.50
CA PRO A 225 2.18 -5.84 11.48
C PRO A 225 1.82 -6.80 12.63
N GLU A 226 0.75 -6.52 13.36
CA GLU A 226 0.45 -7.27 14.59
C GLU A 226 -0.86 -8.06 14.53
N ASN A 227 -1.81 -7.57 13.73
CA ASN A 227 -3.14 -8.15 13.56
C ASN A 227 -3.46 -8.48 12.09
N ASP A 228 -4.59 -9.14 11.85
CA ASP A 228 -4.97 -9.63 10.52
C ASP A 228 -5.12 -8.52 9.48
N ILE A 229 -5.65 -7.34 9.85
CA ILE A 229 -5.81 -6.23 8.90
C ILE A 229 -4.45 -5.63 8.55
N ASP A 230 -3.56 -5.47 9.53
CA ASP A 230 -2.19 -5.01 9.26
C ASP A 230 -1.47 -5.99 8.31
N ASN A 231 -1.60 -7.30 8.57
CA ASN A 231 -1.01 -8.36 7.76
C ASN A 231 -1.60 -8.38 6.34
N PHE A 232 -2.91 -8.20 6.20
CA PHE A 232 -3.56 -8.14 4.89
C PHE A 232 -3.13 -6.92 4.10
N ALA A 233 -3.05 -5.74 4.71
CA ALA A 233 -2.59 -4.53 4.02
C ALA A 233 -1.11 -4.67 3.58
N HIS A 234 -0.26 -5.23 4.45
CA HIS A 234 1.12 -5.53 4.10
C HIS A 234 1.23 -6.50 2.91
N ASP A 235 0.52 -7.62 2.97
CA ASP A 235 0.57 -8.64 1.93
C ASP A 235 -0.04 -8.13 0.62
N ALA A 236 -1.14 -7.36 0.67
CA ALA A 236 -1.78 -6.82 -0.52
C ALA A 236 -0.87 -5.83 -1.27
N ASP A 237 -0.23 -4.89 -0.57
CA ASP A 237 0.77 -3.99 -1.17
C ASP A 237 2.00 -4.74 -1.70
N LEU A 238 2.39 -5.82 -1.03
CA LEU A 238 3.50 -6.67 -1.46
C LEU A 238 3.16 -7.44 -2.75
N ILE A 239 2.01 -8.12 -2.77
CA ILE A 239 1.56 -8.97 -3.88
C ILE A 239 1.26 -8.14 -5.12
N SER A 240 0.78 -6.90 -4.96
CA SER A 240 0.53 -6.01 -6.10
C SER A 240 1.81 -5.66 -6.88
N GLN A 241 3.00 -5.86 -6.30
CA GLN A 241 4.28 -5.74 -7.02
C GLN A 241 4.58 -6.93 -7.94
N PHE A 242 3.97 -8.10 -7.71
CA PHE A 242 4.21 -9.35 -8.47
C PHE A 242 3.40 -9.38 -9.78
N VAL A 243 3.62 -8.36 -10.61
CA VAL A 243 3.03 -8.23 -11.95
C VAL A 243 4.11 -8.49 -12.99
N PRO A 244 4.08 -9.63 -13.73
CA PRO A 244 5.13 -10.01 -14.67
C PRO A 244 5.56 -8.88 -15.61
N GLU A 245 4.61 -8.13 -16.15
CA GLU A 245 4.81 -7.03 -17.09
C GLU A 245 5.62 -5.87 -16.48
N SER A 246 5.55 -5.70 -15.16
CA SER A 246 6.31 -4.69 -14.43
C SER A 246 7.71 -5.17 -14.01
N VAL A 247 8.01 -6.46 -14.17
CA VAL A 247 9.19 -7.13 -13.59
C VAL A 247 10.15 -7.67 -14.64
N THR A 248 9.66 -8.40 -15.63
CA THR A 248 10.49 -9.21 -16.53
C THR A 248 10.86 -8.54 -17.85
N PRO A 249 10.01 -7.74 -18.52
CA PRO A 249 10.36 -7.13 -19.79
C PRO A 249 11.55 -6.16 -19.67
N ASP A 250 12.30 -6.01 -20.77
CA ASP A 250 13.33 -4.99 -20.87
C ASP A 250 12.73 -3.59 -20.64
N GLY A 251 13.45 -2.75 -19.89
CA GLY A 251 12.98 -1.42 -19.50
C GLY A 251 11.73 -1.40 -18.60
N SER A 252 11.29 -2.53 -18.04
CA SER A 252 10.17 -2.57 -17.09
C SER A 252 10.46 -1.82 -15.78
N LYS A 253 9.42 -1.54 -14.98
CA LYS A 253 9.50 -0.77 -13.72
C LYS A 253 10.64 -1.26 -12.84
N TRP A 254 10.66 -2.56 -12.52
CA TRP A 254 11.63 -3.10 -11.56
C TRP A 254 13.04 -3.23 -12.14
N ARG A 255 13.17 -3.44 -13.45
CA ARG A 255 14.46 -3.39 -14.16
C ARG A 255 15.07 -1.98 -14.09
N ASN A 256 14.26 -0.95 -14.35
CA ASN A 256 14.68 0.44 -14.21
C ASN A 256 15.04 0.80 -12.76
N ILE A 257 14.30 0.27 -11.77
CA ILE A 257 14.62 0.48 -10.35
C ILE A 257 15.96 -0.20 -10.02
N ALA A 258 16.24 -1.40 -10.53
CA ALA A 258 17.52 -2.08 -10.32
C ALA A 258 18.71 -1.24 -10.74
N THR A 259 18.62 -0.60 -11.91
CA THR A 259 19.65 0.30 -12.42
C THR A 259 19.73 1.58 -11.59
N LYS A 260 18.59 2.28 -11.39
CA LYS A 260 18.58 3.60 -10.73
C LYS A 260 18.89 3.56 -9.24
N ARG A 261 18.44 2.53 -8.53
CA ARG A 261 18.52 2.45 -7.07
C ARG A 261 19.70 1.60 -6.60
N TRP A 262 20.00 0.52 -7.31
CA TRP A 262 20.99 -0.48 -6.88
C TRP A 262 22.16 -0.62 -7.85
N GLY A 263 22.22 0.21 -8.90
CA GLY A 263 23.39 0.36 -9.75
C GLY A 263 23.65 -0.83 -10.67
N ALA A 264 22.64 -1.61 -11.02
CA ALA A 264 22.78 -2.62 -12.07
C ALA A 264 23.17 -1.97 -13.40
N THR A 265 24.13 -2.55 -14.13
CA THR A 265 24.72 -1.94 -15.33
C THR A 265 24.42 -2.69 -16.62
N ASN A 266 23.88 -3.90 -16.52
CA ASN A 266 23.60 -4.77 -17.65
C ASN A 266 22.44 -5.71 -17.35
N THR A 267 21.97 -6.41 -18.40
CA THR A 267 20.77 -7.25 -18.33
C THR A 267 20.86 -8.35 -17.26
N LYS A 268 22.05 -8.93 -17.07
CA LYS A 268 22.30 -9.97 -16.08
C LYS A 268 22.24 -9.43 -14.66
N GLU A 269 22.88 -8.29 -14.40
CA GLU A 269 22.86 -7.64 -13.09
C GLU A 269 21.46 -7.16 -12.70
N GLU A 270 20.72 -6.58 -13.64
CA GLU A 270 19.34 -6.20 -13.40
C GLU A 270 18.50 -7.46 -13.05
N GLY A 271 18.75 -8.59 -13.72
CA GLY A 271 18.05 -9.85 -13.46
C GLY A 271 18.35 -10.38 -12.05
N GLN A 272 19.63 -10.33 -11.65
CA GLN A 272 20.07 -10.76 -10.32
C GLN A 272 19.51 -9.88 -9.21
N VAL A 273 19.54 -8.55 -9.38
CA VAL A 273 18.99 -7.59 -8.41
C VAL A 273 17.49 -7.79 -8.25
N VAL A 274 16.74 -7.83 -9.36
CA VAL A 274 15.28 -8.01 -9.32
C VAL A 274 14.92 -9.38 -8.73
N TYR A 275 15.61 -10.45 -9.10
CA TYR A 275 15.41 -11.77 -8.49
C TYR A 275 15.61 -11.73 -6.96
N TYR A 276 16.69 -11.10 -6.51
CA TYR A 276 16.99 -11.00 -5.08
C TYR A 276 15.93 -10.19 -4.33
N VAL A 277 15.44 -9.09 -4.91
CA VAL A 277 14.36 -8.30 -4.31
C VAL A 277 13.08 -9.12 -4.20
N PHE A 278 12.63 -9.77 -5.28
CA PHE A 278 11.37 -10.49 -5.29
C PHE A 278 11.39 -11.77 -4.46
N SER A 279 12.51 -12.49 -4.41
CA SER A 279 12.68 -13.63 -3.49
C SER A 279 12.57 -13.19 -2.02
N ARG A 280 13.18 -12.06 -1.66
CA ARG A 280 13.06 -11.48 -0.31
C ARG A 280 11.65 -10.98 -0.01
N LEU A 281 10.99 -10.33 -0.98
CA LEU A 281 9.58 -9.91 -0.82
C LEU A 281 8.68 -11.12 -0.61
N TYR A 282 8.88 -12.20 -1.37
CA TYR A 282 8.12 -13.44 -1.15
C TYR A 282 8.25 -13.97 0.28
N ASP A 283 9.46 -13.93 0.85
CA ASP A 283 9.71 -14.34 2.24
C ASP A 283 9.09 -13.39 3.27
N GLU A 284 8.82 -12.14 2.90
CA GLU A 284 8.21 -11.14 3.79
C GLU A 284 6.69 -11.29 3.96
N ALA A 285 6.00 -12.04 3.10
CA ALA A 285 4.54 -12.27 3.23
C ALA A 285 4.16 -12.86 4.60
N LYS A 286 3.14 -12.27 5.22
CA LYS A 286 2.72 -12.51 6.62
C LYS A 286 1.62 -13.55 6.76
N THR A 287 0.83 -13.75 5.72
CA THR A 287 -0.30 -14.67 5.71
C THR A 287 -0.07 -15.84 4.77
N ASP A 288 -0.73 -16.96 5.04
CA ASP A 288 -0.65 -18.14 4.16
C ASP A 288 -1.34 -17.84 2.82
N GLU A 289 -2.46 -17.13 2.84
CA GLU A 289 -3.19 -16.68 1.66
C GLU A 289 -2.33 -15.75 0.80
N GLY A 290 -1.72 -14.74 1.42
CA GLY A 290 -0.85 -13.79 0.74
C GLY A 290 0.40 -14.46 0.15
N ARG A 291 1.03 -15.37 0.90
CA ARG A 291 2.15 -16.19 0.43
C ARG A 291 1.74 -17.08 -0.75
N ALA A 292 0.55 -17.67 -0.74
CA ALA A 292 0.06 -18.49 -1.85
C ALA A 292 -0.16 -17.64 -3.12
N MET A 293 -0.76 -16.46 -2.99
CA MET A 293 -0.95 -15.54 -4.12
C MET A 293 0.39 -15.02 -4.68
N ALA A 294 1.33 -14.66 -3.80
CA ALA A 294 2.68 -14.27 -4.21
C ALA A 294 3.40 -15.42 -4.93
N LEU A 295 3.27 -16.66 -4.44
CA LEU A 295 3.87 -17.84 -5.05
C LEU A 295 3.35 -18.09 -6.47
N GLU A 296 2.04 -17.96 -6.68
CA GLU A 296 1.41 -18.13 -8.00
C GLU A 296 2.07 -17.22 -9.04
N LYS A 297 2.26 -15.94 -8.69
CA LYS A 297 2.91 -14.95 -9.57
C LYS A 297 4.40 -15.16 -9.68
N TRP A 298 5.04 -15.49 -8.55
CA TRP A 298 6.46 -15.77 -8.50
C TRP A 298 6.86 -16.93 -9.41
N ASN A 299 6.03 -17.98 -9.51
CA ASN A 299 6.26 -19.11 -10.40
C ASN A 299 6.28 -18.72 -11.89
N VAL A 300 5.66 -17.60 -12.27
CA VAL A 300 5.71 -17.05 -13.63
C VAL A 300 6.92 -16.12 -13.80
N ILE A 301 7.21 -15.29 -12.80
CA ILE A 301 8.29 -14.28 -12.85
C ILE A 301 9.68 -14.93 -12.75
N LYS A 302 9.83 -15.88 -11.83
CA LYS A 302 11.12 -16.48 -11.46
C LYS A 302 11.87 -17.08 -12.65
N PRO A 303 11.27 -17.93 -13.52
CA PRO A 303 11.97 -18.54 -14.64
C PRO A 303 12.50 -17.50 -15.65
N GLU A 304 11.72 -16.44 -15.89
CA GLU A 304 12.13 -15.37 -16.81
C GLU A 304 13.33 -14.59 -16.25
N LEU A 305 13.35 -14.29 -14.96
CA LEU A 305 14.52 -13.64 -14.34
C LEU A 305 15.76 -14.54 -14.38
N ILE A 306 15.60 -15.85 -14.14
CA ILE A 306 16.69 -16.86 -14.25
C ILE A 306 17.30 -16.86 -15.65
N LYS A 307 16.45 -16.82 -16.69
CA LYS A 307 16.88 -16.76 -18.09
C LYS A 307 17.73 -15.52 -18.39
N LEU A 308 17.38 -14.36 -17.83
CA LEU A 308 18.15 -13.11 -18.01
C LEU A 308 19.57 -13.21 -17.45
N MET A 309 19.80 -14.11 -16.50
CA MET A 309 21.11 -14.36 -15.90
C MET A 309 21.94 -15.42 -16.63
N GLY A 310 21.40 -16.03 -17.68
CA GLY A 310 22.04 -17.12 -18.43
C GLY A 310 22.13 -18.43 -17.64
N LEU A 311 21.25 -18.62 -16.66
CA LEU A 311 21.21 -19.80 -15.78
C LEU A 311 20.17 -20.82 -16.27
N LYS A 312 20.33 -22.07 -15.87
CA LYS A 312 19.35 -23.14 -16.08
C LYS A 312 18.11 -22.91 -15.19
N PRO A 313 16.91 -23.38 -15.59
CA PRO A 313 15.67 -23.11 -14.85
C PRO A 313 15.66 -23.53 -13.38
N ASP A 314 16.44 -24.56 -13.01
CA ASP A 314 16.54 -25.14 -11.67
C ASP A 314 17.69 -24.56 -10.83
N GLU A 315 18.56 -23.73 -11.41
CA GLU A 315 19.65 -23.09 -10.68
C GLU A 315 19.11 -21.98 -9.76
N ASP A 316 19.61 -21.94 -8.53
CA ASP A 316 19.35 -20.86 -7.59
C ASP A 316 20.36 -19.72 -7.83
N PRO A 317 19.92 -18.56 -8.36
CA PRO A 317 20.82 -17.45 -8.66
C PRO A 317 21.59 -16.93 -7.45
N ILE A 318 21.04 -17.02 -6.23
CA ILE A 318 21.74 -16.56 -5.02
C ILE A 318 22.88 -17.53 -4.68
N LYS A 319 22.68 -18.84 -4.86
CA LYS A 319 23.74 -19.84 -4.64
C LYS A 319 24.80 -19.80 -5.74
N THR A 320 24.40 -19.58 -6.99
CA THR A 320 25.30 -19.64 -8.14
C THR A 320 26.07 -18.32 -8.34
N LEU A 321 25.42 -17.17 -8.19
CA LEU A 321 26.00 -15.85 -8.46
C LEU A 321 26.26 -15.03 -7.19
N GLY A 322 25.80 -15.49 -6.03
CA GLY A 322 25.85 -14.74 -4.78
C GLY A 322 24.75 -13.68 -4.67
N VAL A 323 24.79 -12.95 -3.55
CA VAL A 323 23.96 -11.76 -3.32
C VAL A 323 24.44 -10.61 -4.22
N PRO A 324 23.55 -9.79 -4.80
CA PRO A 324 23.97 -8.66 -5.65
C PRO A 324 24.96 -7.72 -4.95
N ALA A 325 25.88 -7.14 -5.73
CA ALA A 325 27.03 -6.38 -5.23
C ALA A 325 26.66 -5.22 -4.28
N PHE A 326 25.51 -4.57 -4.50
CA PHE A 326 25.01 -3.51 -3.64
C PHE A 326 24.83 -3.99 -2.18
N TRP A 327 24.33 -5.21 -1.98
CA TRP A 327 24.07 -5.77 -0.65
C TRP A 327 25.21 -6.64 -0.12
N ALA A 328 26.06 -7.18 -1.00
CA ALA A 328 27.22 -7.98 -0.60
C ALA A 328 28.23 -7.19 0.27
N LYS A 329 28.26 -5.85 0.15
CA LYS A 329 29.19 -4.97 0.89
C LYS A 329 28.77 -4.66 2.34
N LYS A 330 27.54 -5.02 2.75
CA LYS A 330 27.05 -4.77 4.12
C LYS A 330 27.44 -5.84 5.15
N GLY A 331 28.21 -6.85 4.74
CA GLY A 331 28.69 -7.95 5.60
C GLY A 331 30.17 -7.85 5.99
N LYS A 332 30.77 -6.66 6.01
CA LYS A 332 32.12 -6.41 6.54
C LYS A 332 32.09 -5.28 7.54
#